data_AF-A0A2W0BLW8-F1
#
_entry.id   AF-A0A2W0BLW8-F1
#
_cell.length_a   1.000
_cell.length_b   1.000
_cell.length_c   1.000
_cell.angle_alpha   90.00
_cell.angle_beta   90.00
_cell.angle_gamma   90.00
#
_symmetry.space_group_name_H-M   'P 1'
#
loop_
_entity.id
_entity.type
_entity.pdbx_description
1 polymer ?
#
loop_
_entity_poly.entity_id
_entity_poly.type
_entity_poly.pdbx_seq_one_letter_code
_entity_poly.pdbx_strand_id
1 'polypeptide(L)'
;MASSLSQVRISKSKRSRICVNVCSLQRTLSPAWSGILTELEKLARHDPEGTDPLPACPIIDKCDFKSSEKSRITAEFDYERWLDLSLAELEFNPVFQYCTSKAKNEYIAFVDASAGQQATALFTALLNQEGAALIIDQPEDDVDSKVVKEIIERIWTAKTKRQLIFASHNANFVVNGDAELVICCDYLKAGDQTAGTIKLSGAIDNEKIRKEITTVTEGGEEAFKLRKEKYGF
;
A
#
# COMPACT_ATOMS: atom_id res chain seq x y z
N MET A 1 -9.40 3.04 13.93
CA MET A 1 -10.50 4.02 14.14
C MET A 1 -11.36 3.67 15.35
N ALA A 2 -12.14 2.58 15.34
CA ALA A 2 -13.03 2.26 16.47
C ALA A 2 -12.27 1.91 17.77
N SER A 3 -11.09 1.31 17.64
CA SER A 3 -10.12 1.05 18.72
C SER A 3 -9.54 2.35 19.28
N SER A 4 -9.09 3.27 18.42
CA SER A 4 -8.58 4.60 18.81
C SER A 4 -9.64 5.40 19.58
N LEU A 5 -10.89 5.44 19.08
CA LEU A 5 -12.02 6.10 19.75
C LEU A 5 -12.49 5.39 21.05
N SER A 6 -11.86 4.29 21.44
CA SER A 6 -12.21 3.61 22.70
C SER A 6 -11.80 4.37 23.94
N GLN A 7 -10.78 5.22 23.81
CA GLN A 7 -10.30 6.16 24.83
C GLN A 7 -11.31 7.28 25.12
N VAL A 8 -12.20 7.58 24.17
CA VAL A 8 -13.32 8.51 24.38
C VAL A 8 -14.52 7.73 24.93
N ARG A 9 -15.11 8.20 26.03
CA ARG A 9 -16.25 7.57 26.70
C ARG A 9 -17.56 7.77 25.92
N ILE A 10 -17.61 7.25 24.70
CA ILE A 10 -18.71 7.30 23.74
C ILE A 10 -19.32 5.90 23.62
N SER A 11 -20.66 5.81 23.45
CA SER A 11 -21.32 4.52 23.24
C SER A 11 -20.84 3.82 21.96
N LYS A 12 -20.81 2.48 21.96
CA LYS A 12 -20.35 1.68 20.81
C LYS A 12 -21.11 2.03 19.51
N SER A 13 -22.43 2.25 19.59
CA SER A 13 -23.29 2.70 18.47
C SER A 13 -22.84 4.02 17.85
N LYS A 14 -22.32 4.95 18.65
CA LYS A 14 -21.87 6.27 18.18
C LYS A 14 -20.47 6.25 17.62
N ARG A 15 -19.57 5.46 18.20
CA ARG A 15 -18.26 5.17 17.58
C ARG A 15 -18.46 4.56 16.20
N SER A 16 -19.40 3.62 16.05
CA SER A 16 -19.77 3.06 14.75
C SER A 16 -20.31 4.12 13.79
N ARG A 17 -21.16 5.06 14.24
CA ARG A 17 -21.66 6.16 13.40
C ARG A 17 -20.55 7.11 12.95
N ILE A 18 -19.59 7.44 13.82
CA ILE A 18 -18.42 8.23 13.45
C ILE A 18 -17.62 7.49 12.37
N CYS A 19 -17.32 6.20 12.57
CA CYS A 19 -16.60 5.40 11.58
C CYS A 19 -17.36 5.33 10.23
N VAL A 20 -18.68 5.10 10.25
CA VAL A 20 -19.51 5.06 9.04
C VAL A 20 -19.51 6.42 8.33
N ASN A 21 -19.63 7.51 9.07
CA ASN A 21 -19.59 8.86 8.50
C ASN A 21 -18.24 9.14 7.83
N VAL A 22 -17.13 8.82 8.51
CA VAL A 22 -15.75 8.94 7.95
C VAL A 22 -15.58 8.11 6.68
N CYS A 23 -16.01 6.85 6.69
CA CYS A 23 -15.92 5.99 5.52
C CYS A 23 -16.81 6.44 4.36
N SER A 24 -17.92 7.14 4.65
CA SER A 24 -18.87 7.61 3.64
C SER A 24 -18.46 8.93 2.98
N LEU A 25 -17.66 9.75 3.66
CA LEU A 25 -17.42 11.14 3.26
C LEU A 25 -16.37 11.31 2.15
N GLN A 26 -15.37 10.44 2.01
CA GLN A 26 -14.32 10.59 0.98
C GLN A 26 -13.65 9.26 0.56
N ARG A 27 -13.03 9.26 -0.63
CA ARG A 27 -12.16 8.18 -1.11
C ARG A 27 -10.87 8.02 -0.28
N THR A 28 -10.48 9.05 0.48
CA THR A 28 -9.30 9.08 1.35
C THR A 28 -9.71 9.31 2.80
N LEU A 29 -9.25 8.44 3.71
CA LEU A 29 -9.60 8.48 5.13
C LEU A 29 -9.00 9.68 5.89
N SER A 30 -7.88 10.23 5.39
CA SER A 30 -7.05 11.21 6.10
C SER A 30 -7.76 12.56 6.37
N PRO A 31 -8.41 13.23 5.39
CA PRO A 31 -9.02 14.54 5.65
C PRO A 31 -10.26 14.45 6.54
N ALA A 32 -11.06 13.41 6.38
CA ALA A 32 -12.25 13.18 7.20
C ALA A 32 -11.89 12.85 8.67
N TRP A 33 -10.85 12.03 8.88
CA TRP A 33 -10.33 11.73 10.22
C TRP A 33 -9.70 12.95 10.89
N SER A 34 -8.90 13.73 10.15
CA SER A 34 -8.30 14.98 10.64
C SER A 34 -9.36 16.00 11.08
N GLY A 35 -10.48 16.11 10.33
CA GLY A 35 -11.61 16.95 10.71
C GLY A 35 -12.23 16.56 12.06
N ILE A 36 -12.37 15.26 12.34
CA ILE A 36 -12.87 14.77 13.64
C ILE A 36 -11.87 15.04 14.75
N LEU A 37 -10.58 14.79 14.52
CA LEU A 37 -9.54 15.10 15.50
C LEU A 37 -9.56 16.59 15.86
N THR A 38 -9.77 17.48 14.89
CA THR A 38 -9.89 18.92 15.10
C THR A 38 -11.14 19.29 15.93
N GLU A 39 -12.29 18.65 15.69
CA GLU A 39 -13.49 18.90 16.49
C GLU A 39 -13.37 18.35 17.92
N LEU A 40 -12.74 17.18 18.08
CA LEU A 40 -12.43 16.61 19.39
C LEU A 40 -11.40 17.46 20.14
N GLU A 41 -10.44 18.09 19.45
CA GLU A 41 -9.49 19.01 20.07
C GLU A 41 -10.22 20.21 20.69
N LYS A 42 -11.19 20.78 19.97
CA LYS A 42 -12.00 21.90 20.48
C LYS A 42 -12.78 21.52 21.73
N LEU A 43 -13.33 20.30 21.77
CA LEU A 43 -14.02 19.79 22.97
C LEU A 43 -13.03 19.52 24.11
N ALA A 44 -11.84 18.99 23.81
CA ALA A 44 -10.82 18.69 24.81
C ALA A 44 -10.18 19.91 25.46
N ARG A 45 -10.11 21.03 24.72
CA ARG A 45 -9.62 22.32 25.22
C ARG A 45 -10.71 23.16 25.91
N HIS A 46 -11.97 22.77 25.80
CA HIS A 46 -13.07 23.54 26.36
C HIS A 46 -13.18 23.31 27.87
N ASP A 47 -13.19 24.40 28.63
CA ASP A 47 -13.38 24.35 30.08
C ASP A 47 -14.83 23.98 30.40
N PRO A 48 -15.10 22.82 31.03
CA PRO A 48 -16.45 22.40 31.38
C PRO A 48 -17.12 23.28 32.45
N GLU A 49 -16.34 24.04 33.22
CA GLU A 49 -16.84 24.98 34.25
C GLU A 49 -16.87 26.44 33.75
N GLY A 50 -16.42 26.68 32.51
CA GLY A 50 -16.39 28.00 31.89
C GLY A 50 -17.77 28.54 31.47
N THR A 51 -17.84 29.84 31.20
CA THR A 51 -19.06 30.51 30.69
C THR A 51 -19.19 30.46 29.17
N ASP A 52 -18.18 29.97 28.47
CA ASP A 52 -18.15 29.95 27.01
C ASP A 52 -19.17 28.93 26.45
N PRO A 53 -19.80 29.22 25.31
CA PRO A 53 -20.69 28.26 24.67
C PRO A 53 -19.88 27.05 24.17
N LEU A 54 -20.53 25.87 24.16
CA LEU A 54 -19.96 24.66 23.58
C LEU A 54 -19.46 24.92 22.14
N PRO A 55 -18.27 24.43 21.76
CA PRO A 55 -17.74 24.64 20.43
C PRO A 55 -18.63 23.97 19.37
N ALA A 56 -18.67 24.58 18.18
CA ALA A 56 -19.36 24.02 17.03
C ALA A 56 -18.59 22.81 16.49
N CYS A 57 -19.27 21.66 16.41
CA CYS A 57 -18.73 20.38 15.95
C CYS A 57 -19.61 19.79 14.84
N PRO A 58 -19.63 20.38 13.63
CA PRO A 58 -20.54 19.98 12.56
C PRO A 58 -20.40 18.52 12.10
N ILE A 59 -19.22 17.89 12.22
CA ILE A 59 -19.03 16.47 11.89
C ILE A 59 -19.60 15.58 12.99
N ILE A 60 -19.33 15.91 14.26
CA ILE A 60 -19.87 15.19 15.43
C ILE A 60 -21.40 15.35 15.50
N ASP A 61 -21.93 16.53 15.20
CA ASP A 61 -23.38 16.82 15.19
C ASP A 61 -24.11 15.97 14.13
N LYS A 62 -23.50 15.74 12.96
CA LYS A 62 -24.00 14.80 11.94
C LYS A 62 -24.02 13.34 12.38
N CYS A 63 -23.34 12.99 13.47
CA CYS A 63 -23.33 11.65 14.06
C CYS A 63 -24.34 11.47 15.21
N ASP A 64 -25.35 12.35 15.32
CA ASP A 64 -26.40 12.36 16.35
C ASP A 64 -25.91 12.54 17.79
N PHE A 65 -24.86 13.34 17.98
CA PHE A 65 -24.42 13.73 19.32
C PHE A 65 -25.30 14.85 19.87
N LYS A 66 -25.89 14.64 21.05
CA LYS A 66 -26.64 15.67 21.78
C LYS A 66 -25.68 16.59 22.51
N SER A 67 -26.14 17.80 22.83
CA SER A 67 -25.35 18.76 23.61
C SER A 67 -24.91 18.20 24.96
N SER A 68 -25.75 17.41 25.64
CA SER A 68 -25.40 16.76 26.92
C SER A 68 -24.25 15.76 26.81
N GLU A 69 -24.08 15.13 25.65
CA GLU A 69 -23.00 14.18 25.42
C GLU A 69 -21.71 14.89 25.04
N LYS A 70 -21.82 16.01 24.30
CA LYS A 70 -20.67 16.91 24.06
C LYS A 70 -20.14 17.47 25.38
N SER A 71 -21.02 17.93 26.28
CA SER A 71 -20.64 18.34 27.65
C SER A 71 -19.99 17.22 28.46
N ARG A 72 -20.42 15.96 28.26
CA ARG A 72 -19.75 14.83 28.94
C ARG A 72 -18.36 14.56 28.37
N ILE A 73 -18.17 14.75 27.07
CA ILE A 73 -16.85 14.66 26.45
C ILE A 73 -15.95 15.77 27.00
N THR A 74 -16.40 17.02 27.06
CA THR A 74 -15.58 18.12 27.62
C THR A 74 -15.22 17.91 29.09
N ALA A 75 -16.07 17.22 29.87
CA ALA A 75 -15.80 16.91 31.28
C ALA A 75 -14.83 15.73 31.51
N GLU A 76 -14.75 14.77 30.58
CA GLU A 76 -14.00 13.52 30.77
C GLU A 76 -12.85 13.32 29.76
N PHE A 77 -12.73 14.17 28.73
CA PHE A 77 -11.75 14.03 27.66
C PHE A 77 -10.90 15.30 27.61
N ASP A 78 -9.75 15.25 28.27
CA ASP A 78 -8.79 16.34 28.34
C ASP A 78 -7.85 16.37 27.12
N TYR A 79 -7.02 17.41 27.06
CA TYR A 79 -6.05 17.60 25.99
C TYR A 79 -5.00 16.48 25.91
N GLU A 80 -4.61 15.86 27.03
CA GLU A 80 -3.65 14.74 27.04
C GLU A 80 -4.24 13.50 26.35
N ARG A 81 -5.49 13.14 26.66
CA ARG A 81 -6.19 12.04 25.98
C ARG A 81 -6.43 12.33 24.50
N TRP A 82 -6.64 13.60 24.15
CA TRP A 82 -6.68 14.00 22.75
C TRP A 82 -5.33 13.80 22.05
N LEU A 83 -4.22 14.15 22.72
CA LEU A 83 -2.88 13.96 22.18
C LEU A 83 -2.61 12.49 21.91
N ASP A 84 -2.91 11.61 22.87
CA ASP A 84 -2.80 10.15 22.71
C ASP A 84 -3.63 9.63 21.52
N LEU A 85 -4.86 10.13 21.37
CA LEU A 85 -5.72 9.78 20.24
C LEU A 85 -5.17 10.30 18.90
N SER A 86 -4.58 11.50 18.89
CA SER A 86 -4.01 12.12 17.69
C SER A 86 -2.76 11.39 17.19
N LEU A 87 -2.01 10.79 18.11
CA LEU A 87 -0.83 9.99 17.83
C LEU A 87 -1.16 8.53 17.52
N ALA A 88 -2.39 8.08 17.81
CA ALA A 88 -2.81 6.71 17.53
C ALA A 88 -2.91 6.49 16.01
N GLU A 89 -2.06 5.61 15.49
CA GLU A 89 -2.11 5.20 14.09
C GLU A 89 -3.42 4.45 13.80
N LEU A 90 -3.98 4.74 12.62
CA LEU A 90 -5.13 3.99 12.14
C LEU A 90 -4.65 2.65 11.59
N GLU A 91 -5.07 1.56 12.23
CA GLU A 91 -4.89 0.23 11.66
C GLU A 91 -5.49 0.16 10.25
N PHE A 92 -4.63 -0.11 9.27
CA PHE A 92 -5.01 -0.29 7.87
C PHE A 92 -5.00 -1.79 7.55
N ASN A 93 -6.19 -2.39 7.54
CA ASN A 93 -6.39 -3.81 7.21
C ASN A 93 -7.15 -3.92 5.87
N PRO A 94 -6.45 -3.92 4.72
CA PRO A 94 -7.11 -4.02 3.42
C PRO A 94 -7.76 -5.39 3.25
N VAL A 95 -9.04 -5.41 2.85
CA VAL A 95 -9.76 -6.64 2.50
C VAL A 95 -9.89 -6.70 1.00
N PHE A 96 -9.29 -7.72 0.38
CA PHE A 96 -9.36 -7.95 -1.05
C PHE A 96 -10.48 -8.95 -1.38
N GLN A 97 -11.18 -8.70 -2.48
CA GLN A 97 -12.20 -9.58 -3.04
C GLN A 97 -12.09 -9.59 -4.56
N TYR A 98 -12.36 -10.74 -5.19
CA TYR A 98 -12.31 -10.87 -6.64
C TYR A 98 -13.71 -10.95 -7.21
N CYS A 99 -14.04 -10.09 -8.18
CA CYS A 99 -15.34 -10.09 -8.85
C CYS A 99 -15.33 -11.09 -10.02
N THR A 100 -16.08 -12.18 -9.89
CA THR A 100 -16.21 -13.20 -10.94
C THR A 100 -17.24 -12.81 -12.00
N SER A 101 -18.30 -12.10 -11.61
CA SER A 101 -19.32 -11.59 -12.52
C SER A 101 -19.88 -10.25 -12.04
N LYS A 102 -19.58 -9.18 -12.78
CA LYS A 102 -20.15 -7.85 -12.50
C LYS A 102 -21.67 -7.81 -12.64
N ALA A 103 -22.23 -8.60 -13.56
CA ALA A 103 -23.68 -8.64 -13.81
C ALA A 103 -24.46 -9.31 -12.68
N LYS A 104 -23.87 -10.33 -12.04
CA LYS A 104 -24.49 -11.06 -10.92
C LYS A 104 -24.06 -10.56 -9.54
N ASN A 105 -23.18 -9.55 -9.50
CA ASN A 105 -22.57 -9.03 -8.28
C ASN A 105 -21.93 -10.13 -7.41
N GLU A 106 -21.24 -11.06 -8.07
CA GLU A 106 -20.64 -12.24 -7.45
C GLU A 106 -19.16 -11.98 -7.15
N TYR A 107 -18.77 -12.27 -5.91
CA TYR A 107 -17.42 -12.07 -5.40
C TYR A 107 -16.95 -13.31 -4.65
N ILE A 108 -15.66 -13.60 -4.76
CA ILE A 108 -14.97 -14.60 -3.95
C ILE A 108 -13.96 -13.90 -3.03
N ALA A 109 -13.63 -14.55 -1.91
CA ALA A 109 -12.61 -14.06 -1.02
C ALA A 109 -11.23 -14.12 -1.69
N PHE A 110 -10.33 -13.23 -1.30
CA PHE A 110 -8.95 -13.21 -1.82
C PHE A 110 -8.25 -14.56 -1.70
N VAL A 111 -8.42 -15.25 -0.57
CA VAL A 111 -7.84 -16.57 -0.29
C VAL A 111 -8.32 -17.67 -1.24
N ASP A 112 -9.48 -17.49 -1.86
CA ASP A 112 -10.08 -18.45 -2.79
C ASP A 112 -9.76 -18.13 -4.26
N ALA A 113 -9.13 -16.99 -4.54
CA ALA A 113 -8.69 -16.61 -5.88
C ALA A 113 -7.45 -17.42 -6.30
N SER A 114 -7.20 -17.52 -7.61
CA SER A 114 -5.99 -18.20 -8.09
C SER A 114 -4.72 -17.44 -7.68
N ALA A 115 -3.58 -18.13 -7.58
CA ALA A 115 -2.29 -17.50 -7.22
C ALA A 115 -1.98 -16.28 -8.12
N GLY A 116 -2.19 -16.42 -9.43
CA GLY A 116 -2.02 -15.30 -10.37
C GLY A 116 -2.95 -14.12 -10.09
N GLN A 117 -4.22 -14.36 -9.75
CA GLN A 117 -5.17 -13.29 -9.39
C GLN A 117 -4.79 -12.61 -8.07
N GLN A 118 -4.35 -13.39 -7.09
CA GLN A 118 -3.88 -12.87 -5.81
C GLN A 118 -2.68 -11.95 -6.01
N ALA A 119 -1.70 -12.39 -6.80
CA ALA A 119 -0.51 -11.61 -7.11
C ALA A 119 -0.87 -10.33 -7.87
N THR A 120 -1.71 -10.37 -8.92
CA THR A 120 -2.15 -9.16 -9.63
C THR A 120 -2.77 -8.14 -8.69
N ALA A 121 -3.65 -8.59 -7.78
CA ALA A 121 -4.34 -7.70 -6.86
C ALA A 121 -3.37 -7.07 -5.85
N LEU A 122 -2.43 -7.83 -5.30
CA LEU A 122 -1.36 -7.34 -4.42
C LEU A 122 -0.47 -6.33 -5.12
N PHE A 123 0.08 -6.66 -6.29
CA PHE A 123 0.91 -5.74 -7.08
C PHE A 123 0.14 -4.48 -7.45
N THR A 124 -1.13 -4.62 -7.86
CA THR A 124 -2.00 -3.48 -8.16
C THR A 124 -2.14 -2.56 -6.95
N ALA A 125 -2.36 -3.11 -5.76
CA ALA A 125 -2.50 -2.32 -4.54
C ALA A 125 -1.18 -1.61 -4.18
N LEU A 126 -0.06 -2.34 -4.19
CA LEU A 126 1.26 -1.82 -3.80
C LEU A 126 1.78 -0.77 -4.79
N LEU A 127 1.66 -1.02 -6.09
CA LEU A 127 2.16 -0.12 -7.14
C LEU A 127 1.30 1.14 -7.31
N ASN A 128 0.03 1.12 -6.91
CA ASN A 128 -0.83 2.30 -6.94
C ASN A 128 -0.64 3.23 -5.73
N GLN A 129 0.10 2.80 -4.70
CA GLN A 129 0.40 3.65 -3.55
C GLN A 129 1.53 4.60 -3.86
N GLU A 130 1.29 5.89 -3.63
CA GLU A 130 2.32 6.92 -3.61
C GLU A 130 3.07 6.88 -2.26
N GLY A 131 4.33 7.31 -2.24
CA GLY A 131 5.10 7.40 -0.99
C GLY A 131 6.57 7.00 -1.12
N ALA A 132 7.11 6.42 -0.05
CA ALA A 132 8.51 6.02 0.09
C ALA A 132 8.94 4.93 -0.90
N ALA A 133 10.21 4.54 -0.89
CA ALA A 133 10.70 3.45 -1.74
C ALA A 133 9.90 2.14 -1.51
N LEU A 134 9.61 1.39 -2.58
CA LEU A 134 9.03 0.05 -2.51
C LEU A 134 10.13 -0.97 -2.78
N ILE A 135 10.31 -1.92 -1.87
CA ILE A 135 11.25 -3.03 -2.07
C ILE A 135 10.41 -4.29 -2.27
N ILE A 136 10.65 -4.99 -3.37
CA ILE A 136 9.96 -6.23 -3.71
C ILE A 136 11.02 -7.31 -3.97
N ASP A 137 11.01 -8.34 -3.14
CA ASP A 137 11.86 -9.50 -3.27
C ASP A 137 11.09 -10.61 -3.99
N GLN A 138 11.74 -11.25 -4.96
CA GLN A 138 11.22 -12.33 -5.79
C GLN A 138 9.78 -12.06 -6.32
N PRO A 139 9.58 -10.98 -7.09
CA PRO A 139 8.26 -10.67 -7.66
C PRO A 139 7.69 -11.78 -8.58
N GLU A 140 8.51 -12.74 -9.01
CA GLU A 140 8.18 -13.84 -9.93
C GLU A 140 7.62 -15.11 -9.30
N ASP A 141 7.90 -15.42 -8.02
CA ASP A 141 7.74 -16.78 -7.48
C ASP A 141 6.29 -17.29 -7.49
N ASP A 142 5.30 -16.38 -7.46
CA ASP A 142 3.86 -16.69 -7.51
C ASP A 142 3.13 -16.03 -8.69
N VAL A 143 3.87 -15.42 -9.62
CA VAL A 143 3.30 -14.67 -10.75
C VAL A 143 3.37 -15.49 -12.03
N ASP A 144 2.20 -15.87 -12.56
CA ASP A 144 2.11 -16.45 -13.91
C ASP A 144 2.70 -15.47 -14.94
N SER A 145 3.53 -15.99 -15.84
CA SER A 145 4.05 -15.29 -17.03
C SER A 145 3.01 -14.42 -17.78
N LYS A 146 1.73 -14.83 -17.80
CA LYS A 146 0.63 -14.07 -18.42
C LYS A 146 0.34 -12.76 -17.69
N VAL A 147 0.50 -12.76 -16.37
CA VAL A 147 0.24 -11.62 -15.48
C VAL A 147 1.43 -10.66 -15.44
N VAL A 148 2.65 -11.16 -15.64
CA VAL A 148 3.88 -10.35 -15.65
C VAL A 148 3.71 -9.11 -16.51
N LYS A 149 3.15 -9.24 -17.72
CA LYS A 149 2.93 -8.09 -18.62
C LYS A 149 2.06 -6.99 -18.00
N GLU A 150 0.97 -7.35 -17.33
CA GLU A 150 0.10 -6.37 -16.66
C GLU A 150 0.83 -5.68 -15.50
N ILE A 151 1.65 -6.43 -14.74
CA ILE A 151 2.45 -5.88 -13.65
C ILE A 151 3.48 -4.88 -14.20
N ILE A 152 4.13 -5.19 -15.32
CA ILE A 152 5.13 -4.33 -15.96
C ILE A 152 4.55 -2.96 -16.36
N GLU A 153 3.36 -2.94 -16.96
CA GLU A 153 2.68 -1.68 -17.31
C GLU A 153 2.42 -0.81 -16.06
N ARG A 154 2.11 -1.45 -14.93
CA ARG A 154 1.93 -0.77 -13.64
C ARG A 154 3.24 -0.29 -13.04
N ILE A 155 4.33 -1.06 -13.19
CA ILE A 155 5.68 -0.67 -12.77
C ILE A 155 6.08 0.64 -13.45
N TRP A 156 5.86 0.79 -14.76
CA TRP A 156 6.17 2.03 -15.47
C TRP A 156 5.42 3.23 -14.91
N THR A 157 4.15 3.06 -14.53
CA THR A 157 3.38 4.14 -13.91
C THR A 157 3.89 4.43 -12.49
N ALA A 158 4.14 3.40 -11.70
CA ALA A 158 4.55 3.52 -10.31
C ALA A 158 5.96 4.13 -10.14
N LYS A 159 6.92 3.76 -11.01
CA LYS A 159 8.31 4.28 -10.94
C LYS A 159 8.40 5.79 -11.18
N THR A 160 7.40 6.39 -11.84
CA THR A 160 7.32 7.86 -12.00
C THR A 160 6.90 8.59 -10.72
N LYS A 161 6.32 7.87 -9.75
CA LYS A 161 5.74 8.45 -8.53
C LYS A 161 6.53 8.10 -7.27
N ARG A 162 7.28 6.99 -7.28
CA ARG A 162 8.10 6.52 -6.16
C ARG A 162 9.26 5.66 -6.65
N GLN A 163 10.29 5.50 -5.83
CA GLN A 163 11.37 4.57 -6.13
C GLN A 163 10.89 3.12 -5.97
N LEU A 164 11.24 2.26 -6.93
CA LEU A 164 11.01 0.83 -6.87
C LEU A 164 12.36 0.10 -6.89
N ILE A 165 12.52 -0.88 -6.01
CA ILE A 165 13.72 -1.72 -5.91
C ILE A 165 13.25 -3.17 -5.99
N PHE A 166 13.72 -3.89 -7.00
CA PHE A 166 13.39 -5.29 -7.20
C PHE A 166 14.64 -6.15 -6.98
N ALA A 167 14.51 -7.19 -6.17
CA ALA A 167 15.45 -8.31 -6.16
C ALA A 167 14.78 -9.46 -6.93
N SER A 168 15.34 -9.80 -8.10
CA SER A 168 14.72 -10.75 -9.01
C SER A 168 15.79 -11.47 -9.83
N HIS A 169 15.52 -12.73 -10.15
CA HIS A 169 16.28 -13.49 -11.14
C HIS A 169 15.58 -13.50 -12.52
N ASN A 170 14.35 -12.99 -12.58
CA ASN A 170 13.55 -12.94 -13.80
C ASN A 170 13.78 -11.63 -14.56
N ALA A 171 14.52 -11.72 -15.66
CA ALA A 171 14.83 -10.51 -16.43
C ALA A 171 13.65 -9.89 -17.16
N ASN A 172 12.45 -10.47 -17.14
CA ASN A 172 11.27 -9.72 -17.58
C ASN A 172 11.06 -8.47 -16.71
N PHE A 173 11.31 -8.55 -15.40
CA PHE A 173 11.24 -7.38 -14.51
C PHE A 173 12.37 -6.37 -14.75
N VAL A 174 13.53 -6.84 -15.20
CA VAL A 174 14.68 -5.98 -15.52
C VAL A 174 14.49 -5.31 -16.89
N VAL A 175 14.27 -6.12 -17.93
CA VAL A 175 14.21 -5.70 -19.34
C VAL A 175 12.88 -5.07 -19.68
N ASN A 176 11.76 -5.78 -19.44
CA ASN A 176 10.45 -5.21 -19.77
C ASN A 176 10.05 -4.14 -18.75
N GLY A 177 10.54 -4.23 -17.51
CA GLY A 177 10.32 -3.22 -16.47
C GLY A 177 11.07 -1.92 -16.73
N ASP A 178 11.96 -1.89 -17.73
CA ASP A 178 12.76 -0.72 -18.10
C ASP A 178 13.56 -0.19 -16.90
N ALA A 179 14.40 -1.06 -16.31
CA ALA A 179 15.18 -0.73 -15.13
C ALA A 179 16.24 0.34 -15.45
N GLU A 180 16.22 1.46 -14.72
CA GLU A 180 17.21 2.53 -14.88
C GLU A 180 18.57 2.18 -14.29
N LEU A 181 18.58 1.38 -13.22
CA LEU A 181 19.79 0.91 -12.56
C LEU A 181 19.68 -0.59 -12.32
N VAL A 182 20.65 -1.33 -12.85
CA VAL A 182 20.78 -2.77 -12.64
C VAL A 182 22.04 -3.00 -11.81
N ILE A 183 21.89 -3.72 -10.70
CA ILE A 183 22.98 -4.15 -9.83
C ILE A 183 23.07 -5.67 -9.95
N CYS A 184 24.16 -6.14 -10.55
CA CYS A 184 24.43 -7.57 -10.68
C CYS A 184 25.24 -8.04 -9.48
N CYS A 185 24.62 -8.90 -8.68
CA CYS A 185 25.24 -9.53 -7.53
C CYS A 185 25.86 -10.88 -7.93
N ASP A 186 27.03 -11.19 -7.39
CA ASP A 186 27.73 -12.47 -7.59
C ASP A 186 28.44 -12.85 -6.29
N TYR A 187 28.99 -14.04 -6.20
CA TYR A 187 29.78 -14.48 -5.06
C TYR A 187 31.24 -14.07 -5.21
N LEU A 188 31.93 -13.80 -4.10
CA LEU A 188 33.37 -13.49 -4.08
C LEU A 188 34.24 -14.61 -4.68
N LYS A 189 33.79 -15.86 -4.55
CA LYS A 189 34.43 -17.03 -5.15
C LYS A 189 33.36 -17.89 -5.83
N ALA A 190 33.65 -18.29 -7.07
CA ALA A 190 32.78 -19.21 -7.80
C ALA A 190 32.61 -20.53 -7.02
N GLY A 191 31.35 -20.93 -6.77
CA GLY A 191 31.00 -22.15 -6.03
C GLY A 191 30.92 -21.99 -4.51
N ASP A 192 31.22 -20.81 -3.97
CA ASP A 192 30.99 -20.47 -2.57
C ASP A 192 29.69 -19.67 -2.47
N GLN A 193 28.66 -20.20 -1.81
CA GLN A 193 27.38 -19.48 -1.60
C GLN A 193 27.47 -18.44 -0.48
N THR A 194 28.68 -18.07 -0.05
CA THR A 194 28.92 -17.08 0.99
C THR A 194 29.64 -15.84 0.43
N ALA A 195 29.48 -14.71 1.13
CA ALA A 195 30.12 -13.44 0.78
C ALA A 195 29.75 -12.90 -0.62
N GLY A 196 28.51 -12.42 -0.76
CA GLY A 196 28.05 -11.72 -1.96
C GLY A 196 28.80 -10.40 -2.19
N THR A 197 29.02 -10.08 -3.46
CA THR A 197 29.65 -8.84 -3.93
C THR A 197 28.88 -8.25 -5.10
N ILE A 198 29.02 -6.93 -5.30
CA ILE A 198 28.53 -6.28 -6.50
C ILE A 198 29.55 -6.53 -7.61
N LYS A 199 29.15 -7.33 -8.60
CA LYS A 199 29.97 -7.63 -9.78
C LYS A 199 29.95 -6.46 -10.76
N LEU A 200 28.76 -5.95 -11.06
CA LEU A 200 28.52 -4.88 -12.01
C LEU A 200 27.35 -4.02 -11.53
N SER A 201 27.40 -2.73 -11.86
CA SER A 201 26.30 -1.80 -11.63
C SER A 201 26.26 -0.80 -12.77
N GLY A 202 25.07 -0.52 -13.29
CA GLY A 202 24.90 0.46 -14.36
C GLY A 202 23.51 0.44 -14.98
N ALA A 203 23.30 1.33 -15.93
CA ALA A 203 22.06 1.38 -16.70
C ALA A 203 21.91 0.17 -17.64
N ILE A 204 20.67 -0.16 -17.97
CA ILE A 204 20.33 -1.33 -18.80
C ILE A 204 20.88 -1.26 -20.24
N ASP A 205 21.17 -0.06 -20.74
CA ASP A 205 21.75 0.18 -22.07
C ASP A 205 23.26 -0.06 -22.13
N ASN A 206 23.94 -0.15 -20.97
CA ASN A 206 25.37 -0.44 -20.89
C ASN A 206 25.69 -1.85 -21.42
N GLU A 207 26.64 -1.95 -22.35
CA GLU A 207 27.01 -3.23 -22.98
C GLU A 207 27.41 -4.32 -21.96
N LYS A 208 28.12 -3.95 -20.88
CA LYS A 208 28.53 -4.90 -19.85
C LYS A 208 27.31 -5.42 -19.07
N ILE A 209 26.37 -4.54 -18.75
CA ILE A 209 25.13 -4.90 -18.05
C ILE A 209 24.25 -5.78 -18.93
N ARG A 210 24.09 -5.46 -20.22
CA ARG A 210 23.33 -6.27 -21.17
C ARG A 210 23.86 -7.69 -21.29
N LYS A 211 25.20 -7.84 -21.37
CA LYS A 211 25.86 -9.15 -21.41
C LYS A 211 25.61 -9.95 -20.13
N GLU A 212 25.67 -9.29 -18.97
CA GLU A 212 25.40 -9.94 -17.69
C GLU A 212 23.93 -10.36 -17.57
N ILE A 213 22.97 -9.50 -17.91
CA ILE A 213 21.53 -9.84 -17.93
C ILE A 213 21.28 -11.04 -18.85
N THR A 214 21.91 -11.07 -20.03
CA THR A 214 21.80 -12.19 -20.98
C THR A 214 22.35 -13.50 -20.40
N THR A 215 23.34 -13.42 -19.51
CA THR A 215 23.94 -14.59 -18.85
C THR A 215 23.06 -15.12 -17.72
N VAL A 216 22.41 -14.22 -16.97
CA VAL A 216 21.50 -14.57 -15.87
C VAL A 216 20.14 -15.06 -16.38
N THR A 217 19.70 -14.59 -17.55
CA THR A 217 18.44 -15.03 -18.15
C THR A 217 18.47 -16.48 -18.59
N GLU A 218 17.36 -17.19 -18.31
CA GLU A 218 17.17 -18.58 -18.69
C GLU A 218 17.47 -18.85 -20.18
N GLY A 219 18.65 -19.44 -20.41
CA GLY A 219 19.09 -20.00 -21.69
C GLY A 219 20.17 -19.22 -22.44
N GLY A 220 20.62 -18.06 -21.95
CA GLY A 220 21.70 -17.32 -22.59
C GLY A 220 21.38 -16.80 -24.00
N GLU A 221 22.39 -16.24 -24.67
CA GLU A 221 22.25 -15.68 -26.02
C GLU A 221 21.83 -16.75 -27.05
N GLU A 222 22.34 -17.97 -26.91
CA GLU A 222 22.06 -19.08 -27.84
C GLU A 222 20.59 -19.52 -27.76
N ALA A 223 20.01 -19.67 -26.56
CA ALA A 223 18.59 -20.02 -26.46
C ALA A 223 17.69 -18.90 -26.99
N PHE A 224 18.10 -17.63 -26.83
CA PHE A 224 17.35 -16.51 -27.38
C PHE A 224 17.33 -16.54 -28.92
N LYS A 225 18.50 -16.75 -29.54
CA LYS A 225 18.60 -16.90 -31.01
C LYS A 225 17.80 -18.09 -31.51
N LEU A 226 17.91 -19.24 -30.85
CA LEU A 226 17.15 -20.44 -31.21
C LEU A 226 15.64 -20.23 -31.10
N ARG A 227 15.15 -19.54 -30.06
CA ARG A 227 13.73 -19.18 -29.92
C ARG A 227 13.29 -18.27 -31.06
N LYS A 228 14.09 -17.25 -31.40
CA LYS A 228 13.81 -16.33 -32.51
C LYS A 228 13.67 -17.10 -33.84
N GLU A 229 14.64 -17.96 -34.16
CA GLU A 229 14.65 -18.78 -35.37
C GLU A 229 13.45 -19.74 -35.43
N LYS A 230 13.14 -20.45 -34.33
CA LYS A 230 12.03 -21.40 -34.28
C LYS A 230 10.65 -20.75 -34.37
N TYR A 231 10.48 -19.55 -33.83
CA TYR A 231 9.21 -18.83 -33.87
C TYR A 231 9.01 -18.03 -35.17
N GLY A 232 10.06 -17.87 -35.97
CA GLY A 232 9.99 -17.18 -37.26
C GLY A 232 9.88 -15.65 -37.14
N PHE A 233 10.48 -15.06 -36.11
CA PHE A 233 10.61 -13.60 -35.94
C PHE A 233 11.90 -13.03 -36.53
#